data_AF-A0A8T4JNC9-F1
#
_entry.id   AF-A0A8T4JNC9-F1
#
_cell.length_a   1.000
_cell.length_b   1.000
_cell.length_c   1.000
_cell.angle_alpha   90.00
_cell.angle_beta   90.00
_cell.angle_gamma   90.00
#
_symmetry.space_group_name_H-M   'P 1'
#
loop_
_entity.id
_entity.type
_entity.pdbx_description
1 polymer ?
#
loop_
_entity_poly.entity_id
_entity_poly.type
_entity_poly.pdbx_seq_one_letter_code
_entity_poly.pdbx_strand_id
1 'polypeptide(L)' 'MEDKKQIKKFIITKKIAKHGSQAIIVIPRALESRIRPGSLAEISIDIIDEVESEEVRK' A
#
# COMPACT_ATOMS: atom_id res chain seq x y z
N MET A 1 24.64 -14.59 19.54
CA MET A 1 24.73 -13.30 18.82
C MET A 1 23.36 -13.07 18.22
N GLU A 2 22.61 -12.06 18.69
CA GLU A 2 21.30 -11.73 18.13
C GLU A 2 21.47 -10.95 16.83
N ASP A 3 20.99 -11.51 15.72
CA ASP A 3 20.89 -10.83 14.45
C ASP A 3 19.86 -9.70 14.56
N LYS A 4 20.33 -8.46 14.72
CA LYS A 4 19.48 -7.28 14.64
C LYS A 4 19.01 -7.09 13.20
N LYS A 5 17.82 -7.63 12.89
CA LYS A 5 17.13 -7.40 11.61
C LYS A 5 16.71 -5.93 11.53
N GLN A 6 17.44 -5.12 10.76
CA GLN A 6 17.03 -3.74 10.50
C GLN A 6 15.77 -3.71 9.62
N ILE A 7 14.64 -3.39 10.25
CA ILE A 7 13.38 -3.17 9.54
C ILE A 7 13.43 -1.78 8.93
N LYS A 8 13.44 -1.70 7.59
CA LYS A 8 13.38 -0.42 6.87
C LYS A 8 11.92 -0.07 6.61
N LYS A 9 11.45 1.03 7.20
CA LYS A 9 10.07 1.53 7.04
C LYS A 9 10.00 2.51 5.86
N PHE A 10 8.96 2.38 5.04
CA PHE A 10 8.63 3.30 3.96
C PHE A 10 7.19 3.76 4.13
N ILE A 11 6.94 5.05 3.90
CA ILE A 11 5.59 5.60 3.86
C ILE A 11 5.31 5.96 2.40
N ILE A 12 4.24 5.39 1.84
CA ILE A 12 3.83 5.61 0.45
C ILE A 12 2.48 6.30 0.47
N THR A 13 2.46 7.59 0.13
CA THR A 13 1.21 8.31 -0.11
C THR A 13 0.86 8.21 -1.58
N LYS A 14 -0.17 7.43 -1.90
CA LYS A 14 -0.61 7.23 -3.29
C LYS A 14 -2.10 6.97 -3.34
N LYS A 15 -2.76 7.43 -4.41
CA LYS A 15 -4.15 7.05 -4.69
C LYS A 15 -4.22 5.56 -5.02
N ILE A 16 -5.22 4.89 -4.44
CA ILE A 16 -5.51 3.49 -4.76
C ILE A 16 -6.00 3.41 -6.21
N ALA A 17 -5.41 2.50 -6.99
CA ALA A 17 -5.82 2.27 -8.37
C ALA A 17 -6.91 1.19 -8.44
N LYS A 18 -7.62 1.12 -9.56
CA LYS A 18 -8.63 0.09 -9.82
C LYS A 18 -8.17 -0.79 -10.98
N HIS A 19 -8.25 -2.10 -10.80
CA HIS A 19 -8.00 -3.09 -11.83
C HIS A 19 -9.17 -4.07 -11.88
N GLY A 20 -10.01 -3.94 -12.91
CA GLY A 20 -11.28 -4.65 -12.99
C GLY A 20 -12.20 -4.30 -11.82
N SER A 21 -12.66 -5.32 -11.10
CA SER A 21 -13.48 -5.17 -9.88
C SER A 21 -12.67 -4.96 -8.61
N GLN A 22 -11.34 -4.97 -8.69
CA GLN A 22 -10.47 -4.92 -7.52
C GLN A 22 -9.79 -3.57 -7.37
N ALA A 23 -9.67 -3.11 -6.13
CA ALA A 23 -8.78 -2.04 -5.75
C ALA A 23 -7.37 -2.60 -5.58
N ILE A 24 -6.36 -1.93 -6.16
CA ILE A 24 -4.96 -2.35 -6.12
C ILE A 24 -4.04 -1.22 -5.65
N ILE A 25 -3.06 -1.58 -4.83
CA ILE A 25 -1.97 -0.69 -4.43
C ILE A 25 -0.76 -0.99 -5.32
N VAL A 26 -0.44 -0.05 -6.21
CA VAL A 26 0.68 -0.22 -7.14
C VAL A 26 1.98 0.21 -6.47
N ILE A 27 2.85 -0.76 -6.20
CA ILE A 27 4.19 -0.53 -5.64
C ILE A 27 5.03 0.28 -6.63
N PRO A 28 5.62 1.43 -6.21
CA PRO A 28 6.51 2.21 -7.06
C PRO A 28 7.75 1.42 -7.49
N ARG A 29 8.22 1.62 -8.74
CA ARG A 29 9.45 0.99 -9.28
C ARG A 29 10.68 1.18 -8.39
N ALA A 30 10.78 2.31 -7.69
CA ALA A 30 11.87 2.57 -6.75
C ALA A 30 11.99 1.52 -5.61
N LEU A 31 10.89 0.84 -5.28
CA LEU A 31 10.83 -0.20 -4.25
C LEU A 31 10.86 -1.63 -4.81
N GLU A 32 10.80 -1.80 -6.13
CA GLU A 32 10.74 -3.10 -6.81
C GLU A 32 11.97 -3.99 -6.49
N SER A 33 13.15 -3.37 -6.43
CA SER A 33 14.39 -4.09 -6.07
C SER A 33 14.38 -4.68 -4.64
N ARG A 34 13.53 -4.13 -3.76
CA ARG A 34 13.41 -4.49 -2.34
C ARG A 34 12.19 -5.35 -2.04
N ILE A 35 11.10 -5.15 -2.77
CA ILE A 35 9.86 -5.92 -2.65
C ILE A 35 9.75 -6.81 -3.89
N ARG A 36 10.43 -7.96 -3.84
CA ARG A 36 10.37 -8.96 -4.91
C ARG A 36 9.15 -9.85 -4.76
N PRO A 37 8.61 -10.43 -5.85
CA PRO A 37 7.60 -11.48 -5.75
C PRO A 37 8.03 -12.57 -4.76
N GLY A 38 7.14 -12.93 -3.82
CA GLY A 38 7.44 -13.88 -2.74
C GLY A 38 8.01 -13.27 -1.45
N SER A 39 8.25 -11.96 -1.41
CA SER A 39 8.63 -11.27 -0.17
C SER A 39 7.41 -11.07 0.73
N LEU A 40 7.55 -11.33 2.04
CA LEU A 40 6.54 -10.96 3.03
C LEU A 40 6.74 -9.48 3.41
N ALA A 41 5.70 -8.67 3.21
CA ALA A 41 5.70 -7.25 3.57
C ALA A 41 4.57 -6.96 4.56
N GLU A 42 4.89 -6.26 5.64
CA GLU A 42 3.89 -5.68 6.53
C GLU A 42 3.40 -4.36 5.90
N ILE A 43 2.09 -4.23 5.75
CA ILE A 43 1.45 -3.07 5.16
C ILE A 43 0.55 -2.44 6.23
N SER A 44 0.77 -1.16 6.53
CA SER A 44 -0.08 -0.35 7.38
C SER A 44 -0.71 0.74 6.50
N ILE A 45 -2.04 0.81 6.50
CA ILE A 45 -2.82 1.70 5.63
C ILE A 45 -3.62 2.63 6.54
N ASP A 46 -3.35 3.93 6.41
CA ASP A 46 -4.16 4.99 7.03
C ASP A 46 -4.95 5.67 5.92
N ILE A 47 -6.28 5.70 6.03
CA ILE A 47 -7.16 6.39 5.08
C ILE A 47 -7.23 7.86 5.49
N ILE A 48 -6.71 8.77 4.65
CA ILE A 48 -6.51 10.19 5.01
C ILE A 48 -7.71 11.06 4.61
N ASP A 49 -8.62 10.54 3.76
CA ASP A 49 -9.88 11.20 3.44
C ASP A 49 -10.94 10.14 3.10
N GLU A 50 -11.94 9.99 3.97
CA GLU A 50 -13.28 9.64 3.51
C GLU A 50 -13.93 10.95 3.08
N VAL A 51 -13.75 11.36 1.82
CA VAL A 51 -14.71 12.29 1.23
C VAL A 51 -15.99 11.49 1.14
N GLU A 52 -16.87 11.66 2.13
CA GLU A 52 -18.23 11.15 2.13
C GLU A 52 -18.80 11.39 0.74
N SER A 53 -18.84 10.33 -0.05
CA SER A 53 -19.58 10.32 -1.30
C SER A 53 -21.03 10.15 -0.88
N GLU A 54 -21.61 11.21 -0.33
CA GLU A 54 -23.05 11.40 -0.42
C GLU A 54 -23.38 11.35 -1.90
N GLU A 55 -23.90 10.23 -2.40
CA GLU A 55 -24.81 10.28 -3.54
C GLU A 55 -25.71 9.03 -3.65
N VAL A 56 -26.93 9.25 -3.15
CA VAL A 56 -28.23 8.95 -3.78
C VAL A 56 -28.57 7.47 -3.99
N ARG A 57 -29.37 6.93 -3.06
CA ARG A 57 -30.44 6.01 -3.45
C ARG A 57 -31.76 6.78 -3.45
N LYS A 58 -32.31 6.92 -4.65
CA LYS A 58 -33.62 7.45 -4.97
C LYS A 58 -34.70 6.41 -4.65
#